data_AF-A0A3T0VFT1-F1
#
_entry.id   AF-A0A3T0VFT1-F1
#
_cell.length_a   1.000
_cell.length_b   1.000
_cell.length_c   1.000
_cell.angle_alpha   90.00
_cell.angle_beta   90.00
_cell.angle_gamma   90.00
#
_symmetry.space_group_name_H-M   'P 1'
#
loop_
_entity.id
_entity.type
_entity.pdbx_description
1 polymer ?
#
loop_
_entity_poly.entity_id
_entity_poly.type
_entity_poly.pdbx_seq_one_letter_code
_entity_poly.pdbx_strand_id
1 'polypeptide(L)'
;MIFAELRNAFNGEFDAVTPHVLRHTWNDRFSDVMDKLKVSEAEEERMRSFLMGWAPTSKTSASYTRRHIRLKAQQVSLAMQSKQAEGVLSDD
;
A
#
# COMPACT_ATOMS: atom_id res chain seq x y z
N MET A 1 18.70 1.76 20.06
CA MET A 1 17.45 1.44 19.32
C MET A 1 17.82 1.53 17.85
N ILE A 2 17.68 0.44 17.09
CA ILE A 2 18.34 0.26 15.78
C ILE A 2 18.21 1.45 14.81
N PHE A 3 17.07 2.13 14.77
CA PHE A 3 16.87 3.29 13.89
C PHE A 3 17.68 4.53 14.32
N ALA A 4 17.92 4.71 15.63
CA ALA A 4 18.78 5.77 16.12
C ALA A 4 20.25 5.47 15.79
N GLU A 5 20.67 4.22 15.90
CA GLU A 5 22.00 3.78 15.49
C GLU A 5 22.22 3.97 13.99
N LEU A 6 21.23 3.61 13.16
CA LEU A 6 21.26 3.83 11.72
C LEU A 6 21.39 5.32 11.36
N ARG A 7 20.58 6.21 11.97
CA ARG A 7 20.69 7.66 11.73
C ARG A 7 22.07 8.20 12.12
N ASN A 8 22.60 7.77 13.27
CA ASN A 8 23.91 8.21 13.74
C ASN A 8 25.05 7.72 12.84
N ALA A 9 24.96 6.48 12.33
CA ALA A 9 25.99 5.89 11.48
C ALA A 9 26.09 6.54 10.09
N PHE A 10 25.00 7.15 9.61
CA PHE A 10 24.90 7.76 8.28
C PHE A 10 24.59 9.26 8.35
N ASN A 11 25.01 9.94 9.42
CA ASN A 11 24.90 11.40 9.57
C ASN A 11 23.50 11.98 9.25
N GLY A 12 22.43 11.26 9.62
CA GLY A 12 21.05 11.68 9.39
C GLY A 12 20.48 11.39 7.98
N GLU A 13 21.22 10.74 7.09
CA GLU A 13 20.75 10.38 5.73
C GLU A 13 19.44 9.56 5.76
N PHE A 14 19.22 8.80 6.83
CA PHE A 14 18.05 7.96 7.02
C PHE A 14 17.04 8.51 8.04
N ASP A 15 16.97 9.83 8.24
CA ASP A 15 16.06 10.43 9.23
C ASP A 15 14.57 10.12 8.98
N ALA A 16 14.17 9.99 7.71
CA ALA A 16 12.81 9.62 7.34
C ALA A 16 12.50 8.12 7.53
N VAL A 17 13.52 7.27 7.71
CA VAL A 17 13.34 5.82 7.88
C VAL A 17 12.94 5.54 9.32
N THR A 18 11.68 5.15 9.50
CA THR A 18 11.10 4.83 10.79
C THR A 18 10.43 3.46 10.76
N PRO A 19 10.19 2.82 11.92
CA PRO A 19 9.39 1.60 11.98
C PRO A 19 8.03 1.75 11.28
N HIS A 20 7.40 2.92 11.40
CA HIS A 20 6.10 3.20 10.80
C HIS A 20 6.15 3.23 9.26
N VAL A 21 7.18 3.83 8.67
CA VAL A 21 7.36 3.85 7.20
C VAL A 21 7.55 2.43 6.67
N LEU A 22 8.40 1.64 7.31
CA LEU A 22 8.61 0.23 6.92
C LEU A 22 7.31 -0.58 7.02
N ARG A 23 6.52 -0.33 8.07
CA ARG A 23 5.19 -0.94 8.22
C ARG A 23 4.26 -0.58 7.08
N HIS A 24 4.23 0.69 6.65
CA HIS A 24 3.44 1.10 5.49
C HIS A 24 3.88 0.39 4.21
N THR A 25 5.19 0.40 3.92
CA THR A 25 5.73 -0.27 2.73
C THR A 25 5.43 -1.76 2.71
N TRP A 26 5.54 -2.44 3.84
CA TRP A 26 5.19 -3.86 3.93
C TRP A 26 3.70 -4.09 3.64
N ASN A 27 2.81 -3.26 4.17
CA ASN A 27 1.36 -3.41 3.94
C ASN A 27 0.97 -3.14 2.48
N ASP A 28 1.57 -2.13 1.84
CA ASP A 28 1.33 -1.84 0.42
C ASP A 28 1.76 -3.04 -0.44
N ARG A 29 2.97 -3.58 -0.21
CA ARG A 29 3.47 -4.78 -0.91
C ARG A 29 2.64 -6.02 -0.63
N PHE A 30 2.14 -6.17 0.60
CA PHE A 30 1.28 -7.29 0.98
C PHE A 30 0.00 -7.27 0.15
N SER A 31 -0.66 -6.11 0.01
CA SER A 31 -1.85 -5.96 -0.82
C SER A 31 -1.59 -6.26 -2.30
N ASP A 32 -0.45 -5.85 -2.85
CA ASP A 32 -0.06 -6.21 -4.23
C ASP A 32 0.05 -7.72 -4.43
N VAL A 33 0.55 -8.45 -3.43
CA VAL A 33 0.64 -9.92 -3.47
C VAL A 33 -0.75 -10.55 -3.35
N MET A 34 -1.60 -10.06 -2.45
CA MET A 34 -2.98 -10.55 -2.28
C MET A 34 -3.80 -10.38 -3.57
N ASP A 35 -3.64 -9.24 -4.25
CA ASP A 35 -4.25 -8.98 -5.56
C ASP A 35 -3.83 -10.01 -6.62
N LYS A 36 -2.52 -10.29 -6.72
CA LYS A 36 -1.98 -11.29 -7.67
C LYS A 36 -2.53 -12.69 -7.39
N LEU A 37 -2.73 -13.01 -6.12
CA LEU A 37 -3.32 -14.27 -5.67
C LEU A 37 -4.86 -14.28 -5.72
N LYS A 38 -5.50 -13.15 -6.07
CA LYS A 38 -6.96 -12.97 -6.11
C LYS A 38 -7.65 -13.31 -4.78
N VAL A 39 -6.99 -12.97 -3.67
CA VAL A 39 -7.51 -13.15 -2.32
C VAL A 39 -8.63 -12.13 -2.07
N SER A 40 -9.67 -12.52 -1.35
CA SER A 40 -10.75 -11.59 -0.98
C SER A 40 -10.30 -10.58 0.08
N GLU A 41 -10.86 -9.37 0.07
CA GLU A 41 -10.53 -8.32 1.05
C GLU A 41 -10.66 -8.79 2.51
N ALA A 42 -11.69 -9.59 2.80
CA ALA A 42 -11.93 -10.11 4.15
C ALA A 42 -10.86 -11.12 4.59
N GLU A 43 -10.36 -11.95 3.67
CA GLU A 43 -9.26 -12.89 3.94
C GLU A 43 -7.92 -12.17 4.06
N GLU A 44 -7.66 -11.21 3.18
CA GLU A 44 -6.50 -10.32 3.26
C GLU A 44 -6.47 -9.60 4.61
N GLU A 45 -7.61 -9.06 5.07
CA GLU A 45 -7.69 -8.38 6.36
C GLU A 45 -7.36 -9.29 7.53
N ARG A 46 -7.87 -10.53 7.52
CA ARG A 46 -7.59 -11.54 8.56
C ARG A 46 -6.13 -11.94 8.57
N MET A 47 -5.56 -12.27 7.40
CA MET A 47 -4.16 -12.66 7.27
C MET A 47 -3.23 -11.53 7.71
N ARG A 48 -3.49 -10.30 7.26
CA ARG A 48 -2.74 -9.13 7.68
C ARG A 48 -2.82 -8.92 9.19
N SER A 49 -4.01 -8.98 9.78
CA SER A 49 -4.18 -8.83 11.22
C SER A 49 -3.38 -9.88 12.00
N PHE A 50 -3.42 -11.13 11.57
CA PHE A 50 -2.63 -12.21 12.17
C PHE A 50 -1.12 -11.93 12.10
N LEU A 51 -0.59 -11.64 10.91
CA LEU A 51 0.84 -11.39 10.71
C LEU A 51 1.35 -10.14 11.44
N MET A 52 0.48 -9.14 11.60
CA MET A 52 0.81 -7.85 12.20
C MET A 52 0.51 -7.78 13.70
N GLY A 53 0.04 -8.89 14.30
CA GLY A 53 -0.29 -8.99 15.71
C GLY A 53 -1.48 -8.12 16.13
N TRP A 54 -2.38 -7.80 15.20
CA TRP A 54 -3.58 -7.03 15.50
C TRP A 54 -4.72 -7.92 15.95
N ALA A 55 -5.49 -7.45 16.92
CA ALA A 55 -6.73 -8.11 17.32
C ALA A 55 -7.67 -8.24 16.10
N PRO A 56 -8.40 -9.36 15.95
CA PRO A 56 -9.33 -9.54 14.83
C PRO A 56 -10.43 -8.47 14.74
N THR A 57 -10.78 -7.87 15.88
CA THR A 57 -11.76 -6.78 15.98
C THR A 57 -11.16 -5.40 15.66
N SER A 58 -9.84 -5.32 15.46
CA SER A 58 -9.16 -4.07 15.13
C SER A 58 -9.47 -3.62 13.71
N LYS A 59 -9.81 -2.34 13.55
CA LYS A 59 -10.00 -1.70 12.25
C LYS A 59 -8.69 -1.25 11.60
N THR A 60 -7.54 -1.55 12.19
CA THR A 60 -6.23 -1.12 11.66
C THR A 60 -5.96 -1.73 10.30
N SER A 61 -6.25 -3.02 10.11
CA SER A 61 -6.09 -3.73 8.83
C SER A 61 -6.91 -3.09 7.71
N ALA A 62 -8.18 -2.79 8.00
CA ALA A 62 -9.10 -2.20 7.04
C ALA A 62 -8.66 -0.82 6.53
N SER A 63 -7.86 -0.06 7.29
CA SER A 63 -7.32 1.22 6.81
C SER A 63 -6.33 1.04 5.66
N TYR A 64 -5.55 -0.03 5.67
CA TYR A 64 -4.63 -0.35 4.57
C TYR A 64 -5.39 -0.86 3.34
N THR A 65 -6.34 -1.77 3.54
CA THR A 65 -7.23 -2.26 2.46
C THR A 65 -7.95 -1.11 1.76
N ARG A 66 -8.59 -0.20 2.51
CA ARG A 66 -9.26 0.97 1.93
C ARG A 66 -8.33 1.88 1.13
N ARG A 67 -7.11 2.12 1.63
CA ARG A 67 -6.11 2.92 0.91
C ARG A 67 -5.74 2.26 -0.42
N HIS A 68 -5.51 0.95 -0.42
CA HIS A 68 -5.15 0.18 -1.61
C HIS A 68 -6.24 0.24 -2.67
N ILE A 69 -7.50 -0.03 -2.28
CA ILE A 69 -8.66 0.05 -3.18
C ILE A 69 -8.80 1.45 -3.78
N ARG A 70 -8.65 2.50 -2.97
CA ARG A 70 -8.70 3.88 -3.45
C ARG A 70 -7.64 4.16 -4.52
N LEU A 71 -6.40 3.70 -4.32
CA LEU A 71 -5.32 3.88 -5.29
C LEU A 71 -5.62 3.13 -6.60
N LYS A 72 -6.12 1.89 -6.51
CA LYS A 72 -6.52 1.12 -7.70
C LYS A 72 -7.65 1.80 -8.47
N ALA A 73 -8.67 2.28 -7.78
CA ALA A 73 -9.78 3.01 -8.40
C ALA A 73 -9.28 4.26 -9.14
N GLN A 74 -8.33 5.00 -8.55
CA GLN A 74 -7.70 6.16 -9.19
C GLN A 74 -6.91 5.77 -10.44
N GLN A 75 -6.10 4.70 -10.38
CA GLN A 75 -5.35 4.20 -11.54
C GLN A 75 -6.26 3.80 -12.70
N VAL A 76 -7.34 3.08 -12.41
CA VAL A 76 -8.33 2.69 -13.42
C VAL A 76 -8.99 3.92 -14.05
N SER A 77 -9.41 4.89 -13.22
CA SER A 77 -10.01 6.14 -13.70
C SER A 77 -9.07 6.93 -14.63
N LEU A 78 -7.79 7.05 -14.27
CA LEU A 78 -6.78 7.72 -15.11
C LEU A 78 -6.53 6.96 -16.42
N ALA A 79 -6.50 5.63 -16.39
CA ALA A 79 -6.35 4.82 -17.59
C ALA A 79 -7.55 4.99 -18.55
N MET A 80 -8.77 5.10 -18.02
CA MET A 80 -9.96 5.38 -18.82
C MET A 80 -9.90 6.76 -19.47
N GLN A 81 -9.50 7.79 -18.72
CA GLN A 81 -9.35 9.15 -19.24
C GLN A 81 -8.28 9.23 -20.34
N SER A 82 -7.14 8.57 -20.15
CA SER A 82 -6.04 8.55 -21.12
C SER A 82 -6.46 7.92 -22.45
N LYS A 83 -7.18 6.79 -22.40
CA LYS A 83 -7.72 6.14 -23.60
C LYS A 83 -8.73 7.01 -24.36
N GLN A 84 -9.54 7.79 -23.65
CA GLN A 84 -10.46 8.74 -24.30
C GLN A 84 -9.70 9.86 -25.00
N ALA A 85 -8.66 10.41 -24.36
CA ALA A 85 -7.83 11.46 -24.96
C ALA A 85 -7.06 10.98 -26.21
N GLU A 86 -6.54 9.76 -26.19
CA GLU A 86 -5.85 9.16 -27.35
C GLU A 86 -6.80 8.94 -28.54
N GLY A 87 -8.04 8.49 -28.29
CA GLY A 87 -9.05 8.33 -29.35
C GLY A 87 -9.52 9.65 -29.97
N VAL A 88 -9.41 10.77 -29.25
CA VAL A 88 -9.71 12.11 -29.79
C VAL A 88 -8.59 12.63 -30.70
N LEU A 89 -7.34 12.19 -30.49
CA LEU A 89 -6.19 12.61 -31.30
C LEU A 89 -6.03 11.82 -32.62
N SER A 90 -6.76 10.72 -32.81
CA SER A 90 -6.73 9.90 -34.03
C SER A 90 -7.78 10.26 -35.07
N ASP A 91 -8.69 11.19 -34.74
CA ASP A 91 -9.82 11.59 -35.59
C ASP A 91 -9.61 12.95 -36.30
N ASP A 92 -8.40 13.51 -36.22
CA ASP A 92 -7.92 14.71 -36.97
C ASP A 92 -6.88 14.33 -38.04
#